data_AF-A0A914MSQ7-F1
#
_entry.id   AF-A0A914MSQ7-F1
#
_cell.length_a   1.000
_cell.length_b   1.000
_cell.length_c   1.000
_cell.angle_alpha   90.00
_cell.angle_beta   90.00
_cell.angle_gamma   90.00
#
_symmetry.space_group_name_H-M   'P 1'
#
loop_
_entity.id
_entity.type
_entity.pdbx_description
1 polymer ?
#
loop_
_entity_poly.entity_id
_entity_poly.type
_entity_poly.pdbx_seq_one_letter_code
_entity_poly.pdbx_strand_id
1 'polypeptide(L)'
;MFPSNLRGIASTFAVTVNWICVILVATFFPIIDGILAEYSFFVFTALLLIFILFALKFLPETKNKTLEQVYEEMDNRRGVKTKLNNNQV
;
A
#
# COMPACT_ATOMS: atom_id res chain seq x y z
N MET A 1 -3.50 -9.09 -4.00
CA MET A 1 -4.30 -8.93 -2.75
C MET A 1 -5.70 -8.40 -3.05
N PHE A 2 -6.42 -8.95 -4.03
CA PHE A 2 -7.77 -8.47 -4.39
C PHE A 2 -8.66 -9.64 -4.82
N PRO A 3 -9.97 -9.61 -4.51
CA PRO A 3 -10.90 -10.65 -4.94
C PRO A 3 -11.01 -10.65 -6.47
N SER A 4 -11.36 -11.78 -7.07
CA SER A 4 -11.30 -12.02 -8.52
C SER A 4 -12.09 -11.00 -9.33
N ASN A 5 -13.22 -10.53 -8.81
CA ASN A 5 -14.10 -9.53 -9.42
C ASN A 5 -13.50 -8.09 -9.43
N LEU A 6 -12.59 -7.75 -8.53
CA LEU A 6 -12.01 -6.40 -8.41
C LEU A 6 -10.52 -6.33 -8.79
N ARG A 7 -9.88 -7.49 -8.98
CA ARG A 7 -8.44 -7.59 -9.24
C ARG A 7 -7.99 -6.77 -10.45
N GLY A 8 -8.76 -6.77 -11.53
CA GLY A 8 -8.41 -6.03 -12.75
C GLY A 8 -8.32 -4.53 -12.50
N ILE A 9 -9.40 -3.95 -11.96
CA ILE A 9 -9.51 -2.51 -11.69
C ILE A 9 -8.50 -2.07 -10.62
N ALA A 10 -8.38 -2.82 -9.53
CA ALA A 10 -7.47 -2.47 -8.45
C ALA A 10 -6.00 -2.52 -8.89
N SER A 11 -5.63 -3.50 -9.72
CA SER A 11 -4.26 -3.64 -10.23
C SER A 11 -3.91 -2.52 -11.21
N THR A 12 -4.80 -2.20 -12.16
CA THR A 12 -4.52 -1.12 -13.12
C THR A 12 -4.46 0.24 -12.44
N PHE A 13 -5.33 0.51 -11.47
CA PHE A 13 -5.28 1.73 -10.67
C PHE A 13 -3.95 1.85 -9.91
N ALA A 14 -3.49 0.77 -9.27
CA ALA A 14 -2.20 0.75 -8.59
C ALA A 14 -1.04 1.06 -9.55
N VAL A 15 -1.07 0.50 -10.77
CA VAL A 15 -0.08 0.78 -11.81
C VAL A 15 -0.17 2.24 -12.28
N THR A 16 -1.36 2.78 -12.52
CA THR A 16 -1.54 4.18 -12.93
C THR A 16 -1.00 5.14 -11.87
N VAL A 17 -1.31 4.92 -10.60
CA VAL A 17 -0.79 5.72 -9.49
C VAL A 17 0.74 5.62 -9.43
N ASN A 18 1.30 4.41 -9.60
CA ASN A 18 2.74 4.22 -9.65
C ASN A 18 3.40 5.04 -10.76
N TRP A 19 2.84 5.01 -11.98
CA TRP A 19 3.37 5.80 -13.10
C TRP A 19 3.29 7.31 -12.85
N ILE A 20 2.22 7.79 -12.21
CA ILE A 20 2.11 9.20 -11.81
C ILE A 20 3.23 9.55 -10.82
N CYS A 21 3.49 8.70 -9.82
CA CYS A 21 4.60 8.91 -8.89
C CYS A 21 5.96 8.95 -9.60
N VAL A 22 6.20 8.07 -10.58
CA VAL A 22 7.42 8.07 -11.39
C VAL A 22 7.59 9.41 -12.13
N ILE A 23 6.53 9.90 -12.78
CA ILE A 23 6.55 11.20 -13.49
C ILE A 23 6.81 12.36 -12.52
N LEU A 24 6.17 12.34 -11.35
CA LEU A 24 6.39 13.36 -10.32
C LEU A 24 7.85 13.35 -9.88
N VAL A 25 8.40 12.20 -9.50
CA VAL A 25 9.81 12.10 -9.06
C VAL A 25 10.76 12.57 -10.17
N ALA A 26 10.55 12.13 -11.42
CA ALA A 26 11.39 12.53 -12.54
C ALA A 26 11.36 14.06 -12.79
N THR A 27 10.22 14.71 -12.53
CA THR A 27 10.04 16.15 -12.75
C THR A 27 10.57 16.99 -11.59
N PHE A 28 10.31 16.56 -10.35
CA PHE A 28 10.66 17.32 -9.16
C PHE A 28 12.09 17.08 -8.68
N PHE A 29 12.67 15.91 -8.97
CA PHE A 29 14.01 15.58 -8.51
C PHE A 29 15.08 16.58 -9.00
N PRO A 30 15.13 17.03 -10.27
CA PRO A 30 16.09 18.05 -10.70
C PRO A 30 15.96 19.39 -9.95
N ILE A 31 14.75 19.77 -9.56
CA ILE A 31 14.49 21.00 -8.79
C ILE A 31 15.05 20.85 -7.37
N ILE A 32 14.78 19.70 -6.73
CA ILE A 32 15.30 19.36 -5.40
C ILE A 32 16.83 19.30 -5.45
N ASP A 33 17.39 18.70 -6.51
CA ASP A 33 18.83 18.59 -6.72
C ASP A 33 19.52 19.95 -6.83
N GLY A 34 18.91 20.89 -7.56
CA GLY A 34 19.41 22.26 -7.64
C GLY A 34 19.41 23.03 -6.32
N ILE A 35 18.57 22.65 -5.34
CA ILE A 35 18.46 23.33 -4.04
C ILE A 35 19.32 22.65 -2.96
N LEU A 36 19.30 21.32 -2.91
CA LEU A 36 19.91 20.52 -1.85
C LEU A 36 21.25 19.90 -2.25
N ALA A 37 21.58 19.84 -3.54
CA ALA A 37 22.81 19.27 -4.09
C ALA A 37 23.14 17.90 -3.48
N GLU A 38 24.18 17.82 -2.65
CA GLU A 38 24.64 16.59 -2.02
C GLU A 38 23.61 15.97 -1.05
N TYR A 39 22.66 16.76 -0.54
CA TYR A 39 21.64 16.31 0.40
C TYR A 39 20.35 15.82 -0.27
N SER A 40 20.23 15.90 -1.59
CA SER A 40 18.99 15.57 -2.33
C SER A 40 18.52 14.13 -2.12
N PHE A 41 19.45 13.20 -1.90
CA PHE A 41 19.14 11.82 -1.60
C PHE A 41 18.46 11.60 -0.24
N PHE A 42 18.66 12.49 0.75
CA PHE A 42 18.00 12.37 2.05
C PHE A 42 16.47 12.48 1.97
N VAL A 43 15.95 13.13 0.93
CA VAL A 43 14.51 13.21 0.68
C VAL A 43 13.93 11.80 0.45
N PHE A 44 14.64 10.94 -0.29
CA PHE A 44 14.22 9.55 -0.49
C PHE A 44 14.34 8.72 0.80
N THR A 45 15.38 8.93 1.60
CA THR A 45 15.53 8.27 2.89
C THR A 45 14.37 8.62 3.83
N ALA A 46 14.01 9.90 3.93
CA ALA A 46 12.87 10.35 4.72
C ALA A 46 11.55 9.76 4.21
N LEU A 47 11.35 9.74 2.89
CA LEU A 47 10.17 9.15 2.27
C LEU A 47 10.06 7.63 2.54
N LEU A 48 11.18 6.90 2.46
CA LEU A 48 11.23 5.47 2.79
C LEU A 48 10.90 5.21 4.25
N LEU A 49 11.40 6.01 5.19
CA LEU A 49 11.05 5.88 6.61
C LEU A 49 9.54 6.07 6.83
N ILE A 50 8.94 7.06 6.17
CA ILE A 50 7.48 7.27 6.22
C ILE A 50 6.75 6.04 5.66
N PHE A 51 7.19 5.48 4.54
CA PHE A 51 6.58 4.27 3.97
C PHE A 51 6.73 3.04 4.86
N ILE A 52 7.87 2.87 5.55
CA ILE A 52 8.05 1.79 6.52
C ILE A 52 7.05 1.94 7.67
N LEU A 53 6.95 3.14 8.26
CA LEU A 53 6.00 3.40 9.34
C LEU A 53 4.55 3.17 8.89
N PHE A 54 4.22 3.59 7.67
CA PHE A 54 2.93 3.32 7.06
C PHE A 54 2.70 1.82 6.88
N ALA A 55 3.65 1.09 6.30
CA ALA A 55 3.54 -0.35 6.07
C ALA A 55 3.33 -1.12 7.37
N LEU A 56 4.10 -0.81 8.42
CA LEU A 56 3.98 -1.46 9.72
C LEU A 56 2.61 -1.22 10.39
N LYS A 57 2.01 -0.04 10.19
CA LYS A 57 0.73 0.32 10.83
C LYS A 57 -0.49 -0.16 10.05
N PHE A 58 -0.44 -0.07 8.71
CA PHE A 58 -1.62 -0.22 7.85
C PHE A 58 -1.61 -1.50 7.02
N LEU A 59 -0.46 -2.11 6.75
CA LEU A 59 -0.37 -3.32 5.95
C LEU A 59 -0.46 -4.56 6.84
N PRO A 60 -1.46 -5.43 6.68
CA PRO A 60 -1.49 -6.72 7.37
C PRO A 60 -0.39 -7.63 6.80
N GLU A 61 0.17 -8.49 7.65
CA GLU A 61 1.18 -9.46 7.23
C GLU A 61 0.55 -10.49 6.28
N THR A 62 1.02 -10.54 5.03
CA THR A 62 0.46 -11.44 4.01
C THR A 62 1.25 -12.70 3.77
N LYS A 63 2.38 -12.87 4.45
CA LYS A 63 3.19 -14.08 4.34
C LYS A 63 2.47 -15.26 4.98
N ASN A 64 2.43 -16.40 4.29
CA ASN A 64 1.87 -17.67 4.77
C ASN A 64 0.37 -17.64 5.15
N LYS A 65 -0.39 -16.63 4.69
CA LYS A 65 -1.84 -16.54 4.93
C LYS A 65 -2.62 -16.69 3.63
N THR A 66 -3.80 -17.30 3.69
CA THR A 66 -4.74 -17.29 2.57
C THR A 66 -5.37 -15.90 2.41
N LEU A 67 -5.95 -15.63 1.24
CA LEU A 67 -6.62 -14.34 1.01
C LEU A 67 -7.80 -14.14 2.00
N GLU A 68 -8.59 -15.17 2.30
CA GLU A 68 -9.65 -15.08 3.31
C GLU A 68 -9.11 -14.69 4.69
N GLN A 69 -8.02 -15.30 5.15
CA GLN A 69 -7.41 -14.99 6.44
C GLN A 69 -6.93 -13.53 6.52
N VAL A 70 -6.39 -13.00 5.41
CA VAL A 70 -5.98 -11.59 5.34
C VAL A 70 -7.21 -10.66 5.39
N TYR A 71 -8.30 -10.99 4.70
CA TYR A 71 -9.53 -10.19 4.75
C TYR A 71 -10.19 -10.25 6.14
N GLU A 72 -10.24 -11.42 6.77
CA GLU A 72 -10.78 -11.59 8.13
C GLU A 72 -9.97 -10.78 9.15
N GLU A 73 -8.64 -10.77 9.05
CA GLU A 73 -7.80 -9.92 9.90
C GLU A 73 -8.08 -8.43 9.65
N MET A 74 -8.25 -8.01 8.40
CA MET A 74 -8.59 -6.63 8.06
C MET A 74 -9.99 -6.23 8.55
N ASP A 75 -10.98 -7.13 8.51
CA ASP A 75 -12.35 -6.92 8.98
C ASP A 75 -12.39 -6.80 10.51
N ASN A 76 -11.68 -7.70 11.20
CA ASN A 76 -11.49 -7.66 12.65
C ASN A 76 -10.81 -6.37 13.12
N ARG A 77 -9.78 -5.90 12.40
CA ARG A 77 -9.12 -4.60 12.66
C ARG A 77 -10.06 -3.40 12.44
N ARG A 78 -11.09 -3.54 11.60
CA ARG A 78 -12.11 -2.50 11.32
C ARG A 78 -13.30 -2.55 12.29
N GLY A 79 -13.36 -3.52 13.21
CA GLY A 79 -14.45 -3.65 14.17
C GLY A 79 -15.77 -4.16 13.58
N VAL A 80 -15.74 -4.68 12.35
CA VAL A 80 -16.90 -5.27 11.70
C VAL A 80 -17.04 -6.71 12.22
N LYS A 81 -17.99 -6.94 13.14
CA LYS A 81 -18.32 -8.31 13.56
C LYS A 81 -19.19 -8.94 12.48
N THR A 82 -18.56 -9.56 11.48
CA THR A 82 -19.29 -10.41 10.55
C THR A 82 -19.84 -11.62 11.32
N LYS A 83 -21.13 -11.58 11.67
CA LYS A 83 -21.84 -12.74 12.20
C LYS A 83 -21.95 -13.79 11.09
N LEU A 84 -20.98 -14.69 11.01
CA LEU A 84 -21.17 -15.94 10.29
C LEU A 84 -22.18 -16.76 11.11
N ASN A 85 -23.44 -16.63 10.72
CA ASN A 85 -24.53 -17.45 11.21
C ASN A 85 -24.19 -18.91 10.88
N ASN A 86 -23.94 -19.66 11.94
CA ASN A 86 -23.76 -21.09 11.95
C ASN A 86 -25.09 -21.76 11.59
N ASN A 87 -25.41 -21.85 10.30
CA ASN A 87 -26.43 -22.75 9.77
C ASN A 87 -26.26 -22.91 8.27
N GLN A 88 -25.44 -23.89 7.86
CA GLN A 88 -25.77 -24.87 6.82
C GLN A 88 -25.03 -26.15 7.19
N VAL A 89 -25.83 -27.14 7.58
CA VAL A 89 -25.50 -28.55 7.80
C VAL A 89 -25.16 -29.22 6.48
#